data_AF-A0A8H4XED4-F1
#
_entry.id   AF-A0A8H4XED4-F1
#
_cell.length_a   1.000
_cell.length_b   1.000
_cell.length_c   1.000
_cell.angle_alpha   90.00
_cell.angle_beta   90.00
_cell.angle_gamma   90.00
#
_symmetry.space_group_name_H-M   'P 1'
#
loop_
_entity.id
_entity.type
_entity.pdbx_description
1 polymer ?
#
loop_
_entity_poly.entity_id
_entity_poly.type
_entity_poly.pdbx_seq_one_letter_code
_entity_poly.pdbx_strand_id
1 'polypeptide(L)'
;MSRFFPHAPYAEDQPLARTILTTHVIVRTITLNTIIATGITTTRQLIPYFRPKTPGALAFTPRLIRSASTGTIAALGIGALMTLGRMNGREEIEWQDRSWRLLENKGQLENDDWTVIGAGAGAFIGAN
;
A
#
# COMPACT_ATOMS: atom_id res chain seq x y z
N MET A 1 -9.31 -5.25 1.73
CA MET A 1 -9.61 -4.29 2.82
C MET A 1 -10.99 -3.65 2.68
N SER A 2 -11.32 -3.19 1.48
CA SER A 2 -12.56 -2.47 1.20
C SER A 2 -13.84 -3.30 1.44
N ARG A 3 -13.78 -4.64 1.36
CA ARG A 3 -14.87 -5.53 1.80
C ARG A 3 -15.15 -5.56 3.31
N PHE A 4 -14.22 -5.09 4.15
CA PHE A 4 -14.43 -5.00 5.59
C PHE A 4 -15.17 -3.72 6.00
N PHE A 5 -15.34 -2.78 5.07
CA PHE A 5 -16.11 -1.58 5.30
C PHE A 5 -17.57 -1.78 4.84
N PRO A 6 -18.54 -1.19 5.56
CA PRO A 6 -19.91 -1.16 5.11
C PRO A 6 -20.05 -0.41 3.79
N HIS A 7 -20.87 -0.94 2.87
CA HIS A 7 -21.22 -0.31 1.60
C HIS A 7 -22.70 0.07 1.63
N ALA A 8 -22.99 1.36 1.55
CA ALA A 8 -24.37 1.85 1.53
C ALA A 8 -24.99 1.64 0.14
N PRO A 9 -26.32 1.47 0.03
CA PRO A 9 -26.99 1.40 -1.28
C PRO A 9 -26.84 2.70 -2.10
N TYR A 10 -26.73 3.83 -1.40
CA TYR A 10 -26.61 5.17 -1.99
C TYR A 10 -25.31 5.84 -1.56
N ALA A 11 -24.79 6.71 -2.43
CA ALA A 11 -23.48 7.33 -2.25
C ALA A 11 -23.48 8.33 -1.09
N GLU A 12 -24.54 9.12 -0.95
CA GLU A 12 -24.77 10.11 0.10
C GLU A 12 -24.85 9.53 1.51
N ASP A 13 -25.18 8.24 1.61
CA ASP A 13 -25.29 7.54 2.88
C ASP A 13 -24.00 6.80 3.25
N GLN A 14 -22.95 6.87 2.41
CA GLN A 14 -21.74 6.09 2.59
C GLN A 14 -21.05 6.44 3.91
N PRO A 15 -21.01 5.51 4.88
CA PRO A 15 -20.37 5.78 6.17
C PRO A 15 -18.84 5.66 6.04
N LEU A 16 -18.13 6.27 6.99
CA LEU A 16 -16.68 6.15 7.14
C LEU A 16 -15.86 6.58 5.90
N ALA A 17 -16.42 7.45 5.06
CA ALA A 17 -15.82 7.87 3.79
C ALA A 17 -14.36 8.32 3.91
N ARG A 18 -14.06 9.13 4.93
CA ARG A 18 -12.70 9.60 5.24
C ARG A 18 -11.75 8.46 5.56
N THR A 19 -12.17 7.56 6.46
CA THR A 19 -11.37 6.39 6.85
C THR A 19 -11.12 5.46 5.67
N ILE A 20 -12.14 5.18 4.86
CA ILE A 20 -12.03 4.33 3.67
C ILE A 20 -11.00 4.92 2.70
N LEU A 21 -11.15 6.21 2.35
CA LEU A 21 -10.25 6.87 1.41
C LEU A 21 -8.82 6.99 1.95
N THR A 22 -8.65 7.38 3.21
CA THR A 22 -7.32 7.52 3.82
C THR A 22 -6.61 6.17 3.91
N THR A 23 -7.30 5.13 4.40
CA THR A 23 -6.71 3.79 4.50
C THR A 23 -6.38 3.21 3.13
N HIS A 24 -7.27 3.37 2.14
CA HIS A 24 -6.99 2.93 0.78
C HIS A 24 -5.75 3.60 0.20
N VAL A 25 -5.67 4.94 0.27
CA VAL A 25 -4.52 5.68 -0.29
C VAL A 25 -3.23 5.29 0.43
N ILE A 26 -3.24 5.16 1.76
CA ILE A 26 -2.08 4.71 2.54
C ILE A 26 -1.62 3.31 2.11
N VAL A 27 -2.55 2.35 1.99
CA VAL A 27 -2.19 0.99 1.57
C VAL A 27 -1.60 1.00 0.16
N ARG A 28 -2.11 1.85 -0.74
CA ARG A 28 -1.55 2.02 -2.09
C ARG A 28 -0.16 2.64 -2.09
N THR A 29 0.10 3.65 -1.27
CA THR A 29 1.44 4.24 -1.17
C THR A 29 2.46 3.26 -0.58
N ILE A 30 2.06 2.47 0.43
CA ILE A 30 2.92 1.41 1.00
C ILE A 30 3.22 0.33 -0.04
N THR A 31 2.22 -0.09 -0.81
CA THR A 31 2.39 -1.09 -1.88
C THR A 31 3.35 -0.58 -2.95
N LEU A 32 3.18 0.68 -3.39
CA LEU A 32 4.09 1.32 -4.34
C LEU A 32 5.53 1.41 -3.80
N ASN A 33 5.70 1.83 -2.54
CA ASN A 33 7.00 1.85 -1.88
C ASN A 33 7.67 0.46 -1.89
N THR A 34 6.90 -0.59 -1.62
CA THR A 34 7.42 -1.97 -1.60
C THR A 34 7.88 -2.42 -2.99
N ILE A 35 7.12 -2.09 -4.04
CA ILE A 35 7.51 -2.37 -5.43
C ILE A 35 8.83 -1.65 -5.76
N ILE A 36 8.94 -0.36 -5.44
CA ILE A 36 10.14 0.44 -5.70
C ILE A 36 11.34 -0.10 -4.91
N ALA A 37 11.18 -0.34 -3.61
CA ALA A 37 12.24 -0.85 -2.74
C ALA A 37 12.74 -2.23 -3.21
N THR A 38 11.82 -3.11 -3.64
CA THR A 38 12.17 -4.42 -4.20
C THR A 38 12.93 -4.26 -5.51
N GLY A 39 12.43 -3.43 -6.43
CA GLY A 39 13.11 -3.16 -7.71
C GLY A 39 14.53 -2.63 -7.52
N ILE A 40 14.72 -1.65 -6.62
CA ILE A 40 16.03 -1.07 -6.32
C ILE A 40 16.95 -2.12 -5.68
N THR A 41 16.47 -2.85 -4.68
CA THR A 41 17.28 -3.85 -3.95
C THR A 41 17.71 -4.99 -4.87
N THR A 42 16.78 -5.51 -5.66
CA THR A 42 17.04 -6.56 -6.66
C THR A 42 18.04 -6.10 -7.71
N THR A 43 17.85 -4.90 -8.28
CA THR A 43 18.79 -4.34 -9.26
C THR A 43 20.19 -4.18 -8.67
N ARG A 44 20.31 -3.64 -7.45
CA ARG A 44 21.60 -3.43 -6.77
C ARG A 44 22.32 -4.72 -6.39
N GLN A 45 21.62 -5.85 -6.29
CA GLN A 45 22.20 -7.13 -5.87
C GLN A 45 22.42 -8.12 -7.02
N LEU A 46 21.60 -8.07 -8.07
CA LEU A 46 21.82 -8.87 -9.28
C LEU A 46 22.99 -8.33 -10.11
N ILE A 47 23.17 -7.01 -10.22
CA ILE A 47 24.28 -6.43 -11.02
C ILE A 47 25.67 -6.88 -10.52
N PRO A 48 25.97 -6.91 -9.20
CA PRO A 48 27.24 -7.42 -8.68
C PRO A 48 27.36 -8.95 -8.68
N TYR A 49 26.25 -9.70 -8.71
CA TYR A 49 26.27 -11.18 -8.80
C TYR A 49 26.92 -11.65 -10.11
N PHE A 50 26.72 -10.91 -11.20
CA PHE A 50 27.42 -11.16 -12.47
C PHE A 50 28.88 -10.68 -12.49
N ARG A 51 29.40 -10.13 -11.39
CA ARG A 51 30.81 -9.74 -11.25
C ARG A 51 31.53 -10.70 -10.28
N PRO A 52 32.55 -11.44 -10.73
CA PRO A 52 33.28 -12.38 -9.88
C PRO A 52 34.15 -11.58 -8.91
N LYS A 53 33.70 -11.41 -7.65
CA LYS A 53 34.48 -11.08 -6.42
C LYS A 53 33.66 -10.47 -5.27
N THR A 54 32.32 -10.41 -5.34
CA THR A 54 31.55 -9.72 -4.27
C THR A 54 31.09 -10.68 -3.16
N PRO A 55 31.63 -10.61 -1.92
CA PRO A 55 31.09 -11.36 -0.79
C PRO A 55 29.81 -10.65 -0.33
N GLY A 56 28.64 -11.23 -0.56
CA GLY A 56 27.39 -10.59 -0.16
C GLY A 56 26.07 -11.23 -0.63
N ALA A 57 26.11 -12.33 -1.39
CA ALA A 57 24.91 -13.03 -1.87
C ALA A 57 23.96 -13.47 -0.74
N LEU A 58 24.48 -13.67 0.48
CA LEU A 58 23.71 -14.12 1.65
C LEU A 58 22.95 -12.98 2.38
N ALA A 59 23.07 -11.72 1.94
CA ALA A 59 22.44 -10.57 2.60
C ALA A 59 21.23 -9.99 1.86
N PHE A 60 20.66 -10.69 0.87
CA PHE A 60 19.55 -10.18 0.07
C PHE A 60 18.30 -9.90 0.89
N THR A 61 17.77 -10.92 1.55
CA THR A 61 16.55 -10.86 2.36
C THR A 61 16.61 -9.80 3.46
N PRO A 62 17.64 -9.74 4.32
CA PRO A 62 17.69 -8.72 5.38
C PRO A 62 17.80 -7.29 4.84
N ARG A 63 18.49 -7.09 3.69
CA ARG A 63 18.58 -5.76 3.05
C ARG A 63 17.26 -5.34 2.42
N LEU A 64 16.54 -6.28 1.80
CA LEU A 64 15.23 -6.06 1.22
C LEU A 64 14.22 -5.66 2.29
N ILE A 65 14.14 -6.43 3.39
CA ILE A 65 13.26 -6.14 4.52
C ILE A 65 13.58 -4.76 5.10
N ARG A 66 14.86 -4.46 5.35
CA ARG A 66 15.27 -3.15 5.87
C ARG A 66 14.84 -2.02 4.94
N SER A 67 15.11 -2.15 3.63
CA SER A 67 14.76 -1.13 2.63
C SER A 67 13.24 -0.91 2.56
N ALA A 68 12.46 -1.98 2.52
CA ALA A 68 11.00 -1.89 2.47
C ALA A 68 10.45 -1.25 3.74
N SER A 69 10.87 -1.72 4.92
CA SER A 69 10.41 -1.24 6.22
C SER A 69 10.72 0.24 6.46
N THR A 70 11.92 0.72 6.10
CA THR A 70 12.25 2.14 6.27
C THR A 70 11.38 3.05 5.40
N GLY A 71 11.02 2.60 4.20
CA GLY A 71 10.17 3.37 3.29
C GLY A 71 8.70 3.42 3.74
N THR A 72 8.23 2.44 4.52
CA THR A 72 6.83 2.37 4.98
C THR A 72 6.43 3.57 5.83
N ILE A 73 7.31 4.09 6.70
CA ILE A 73 7.02 5.29 7.52
C ILE A 73 6.82 6.51 6.62
N ALA A 74 7.69 6.70 5.62
CA ALA A 74 7.54 7.77 4.64
C ALA A 74 6.27 7.58 3.80
N ALA A 75 5.98 6.36 3.35
CA ALA A 75 4.80 6.03 2.56
C ALA A 75 3.48 6.27 3.32
N LEU A 76 3.46 6.00 4.64
CA LEU A 76 2.35 6.35 5.53
C LEU A 76 2.08 7.86 5.52
N GLY A 77 3.12 8.65 5.77
CA GLY A 77 3.02 10.12 5.79
C GLY A 77 2.61 10.69 4.42
N ILE A 78 3.24 10.21 3.35
CA ILE A 78 2.92 10.61 1.97
C ILE A 78 1.46 10.26 1.64
N GLY A 79 1.01 9.05 1.98
CA GLY A 79 -0.38 8.64 1.73
C GLY A 79 -1.39 9.54 2.43
N ALA A 80 -1.16 9.84 3.72
CA ALA A 80 -2.01 10.76 4.47
C ALA A 80 -2.03 12.17 3.86
N LEU A 81 -0.86 12.71 3.49
CA LEU A 81 -0.74 14.02 2.85
C LEU A 81 -1.39 14.05 1.46
N MET A 82 -1.30 12.98 0.69
CA MET A 82 -1.97 12.86 -0.61
C MET A 82 -3.49 12.88 -0.45
N THR A 83 -4.05 12.16 0.53
CA THR A 83 -5.50 12.21 0.80
C THR A 83 -5.91 13.61 1.25
N LEU A 84 -5.19 14.21 2.20
CA LEU A 84 -5.47 15.56 2.68
C LEU A 84 -5.40 16.59 1.56
N GLY A 85 -4.34 16.58 0.74
CA GLY A 85 -4.19 17.50 -0.37
C GLY A 85 -5.24 17.31 -1.45
N ARG A 86 -5.56 16.06 -1.82
CA ARG A 86 -6.55 15.77 -2.87
C ARG A 86 -7.97 16.16 -2.47
N MET A 87 -8.27 16.04 -1.18
CA MET A 87 -9.59 16.25 -0.61
C MET A 87 -9.73 17.57 0.16
N ASN A 88 -8.70 18.42 0.15
CA ASN A 88 -8.78 19.73 0.78
C ASN A 88 -9.86 20.59 0.10
N GLY A 89 -10.72 21.22 0.89
CA GLY A 89 -11.85 22.02 0.40
C GLY A 89 -12.99 21.22 -0.23
N ARG A 90 -12.99 19.88 -0.10
CA ARG A 90 -14.09 19.02 -0.59
C ARG A 90 -15.17 18.86 0.46
N GLU A 91 -16.43 18.87 0.00
CA GLU A 91 -17.61 18.68 0.84
C GLU A 91 -17.76 17.21 1.24
N GLU A 92 -18.44 16.93 2.35
CA GLU A 92 -18.60 15.56 2.86
C GLU A 92 -19.22 14.63 1.82
N ILE A 93 -20.21 15.10 1.06
CA ILE A 93 -20.84 14.32 -0.01
C ILE A 93 -19.84 13.88 -1.10
N GLU A 94 -18.82 14.69 -1.37
CA GLU A 94 -17.76 14.32 -2.32
C GLU A 94 -16.80 13.27 -1.75
N TRP A 95 -16.58 13.26 -0.43
CA TRP A 95 -15.86 12.17 0.23
C TRP A 95 -16.66 10.88 0.14
N GLN A 96 -17.95 10.95 0.46
CA GLN A 96 -18.88 9.83 0.44
C GLN A 96 -18.98 9.23 -0.96
N ASP A 97 -19.26 10.03 -1.98
CA ASP A 97 -19.34 9.60 -3.38
C ASP A 97 -18.05 8.96 -3.89
N ARG A 98 -16.87 9.52 -3.57
CA ARG A 98 -15.59 8.91 -3.96
C ARG A 98 -15.34 7.58 -3.25
N SER A 99 -15.63 7.51 -1.95
CA SER A 99 -15.47 6.28 -1.18
C SER A 99 -16.45 5.19 -1.64
N TRP A 100 -17.68 5.59 -2.00
CA TRP A 100 -18.69 4.69 -2.55
C TRP A 100 -18.27 4.12 -3.89
N ARG A 101 -17.82 4.98 -4.83
CA ARG A 101 -17.30 4.55 -6.13
C ARG A 101 -16.08 3.62 -6.02
N LEU A 102 -15.28 3.81 -4.98
CA LEU A 102 -14.14 2.97 -4.67
C LEU A 102 -14.58 1.56 -4.21
N LEU A 103 -15.60 1.49 -3.36
CA LEU A 103 -16.19 0.22 -2.92
C LEU A 103 -16.96 -0.48 -4.04
N GLU A 104 -17.57 0.26 -4.97
CA GLU A 104 -18.29 -0.30 -6.11
C GLU A 104 -17.34 -0.92 -7.16
N ASN A 105 -16.07 -0.50 -7.19
CA ASN A 105 -15.10 -0.99 -8.15
C ASN A 105 -14.57 -2.38 -7.78
N LYS A 106 -15.13 -3.42 -8.42
CA LYS A 106 -14.74 -4.83 -8.23
C LYS A 106 -13.24 -5.09 -8.37
N GLY A 107 -12.57 -4.44 -9.33
CA GLY A 107 -11.13 -4.63 -9.53
C GLY A 107 -10.29 -4.05 -8.39
N GLN A 108 -10.73 -2.93 -7.81
CA GLN A 108 -10.06 -2.38 -6.62
C GLN A 108 -10.31 -3.25 -5.39
N LEU A 109 -11.53 -3.78 -5.22
CA LEU A 109 -11.84 -4.72 -4.15
C LEU A 109 -10.96 -5.96 -4.21
N GLU A 110 -10.87 -6.60 -5.37
CA GLU A 110 -10.06 -7.81 -5.55
C GLU A 110 -8.58 -7.54 -5.26
N ASN A 111 -8.04 -6.43 -5.77
CA ASN A 111 -6.66 -6.05 -5.49
C ASN A 111 -6.43 -5.75 -4.00
N ASP A 112 -7.38 -5.10 -3.33
CA ASP A 112 -7.32 -4.84 -1.89
C ASP A 112 -7.37 -6.12 -1.07
N ASP A 113 -8.04 -7.18 -1.55
CA ASP A 113 -8.08 -8.49 -0.89
C ASP A 113 -6.74 -9.23 -1.05
N TRP A 114 -6.17 -9.23 -2.26
CA TRP A 114 -4.81 -9.75 -2.49
C TRP A 114 -3.75 -9.03 -1.68
N THR A 115 -3.90 -7.72 -1.50
CA THR A 115 -2.97 -6.92 -0.68
C THR A 115 -3.02 -7.35 0.78
N VAL A 116 -4.21 -7.66 1.33
CA VAL A 116 -4.35 -8.18 2.71
C VAL A 116 -3.66 -9.53 2.86
N ILE A 117 -3.93 -10.45 1.93
CA ILE A 117 -3.36 -11.80 1.94
C ILE A 117 -1.84 -11.73 1.87
N GLY A 118 -1.30 -10.93 0.94
CA GLY A 118 0.14 -10.74 0.79
C GLY A 118 0.79 -10.14 2.03
N ALA A 119 0.17 -9.12 2.63
CA ALA A 119 0.66 -8.52 3.87
C ALA A 119 0.68 -9.54 5.04
N GLY A 120 -0.38 -10.34 5.19
CA GLY A 120 -0.46 -11.39 6.21
C GLY A 120 0.61 -12.47 6.03
N ALA A 121 0.80 -12.96 4.81
CA ALA A 121 1.85 -13.92 4.49
C ALA A 121 3.25 -13.36 4.77
N GLY A 122 3.51 -12.12 4.36
CA GLY A 122 4.79 -11.44 4.62
C GLY A 122 5.08 -11.27 6.11
N ALA A 123 4.07 -10.88 6.90
CA ALA A 123 4.20 -10.77 8.35
C ALA A 123 4.49 -12.12 9.01
N PHE A 124 3.81 -13.19 8.60
CA PHE A 124 4.05 -14.54 9.09
C PHE A 124 5.47 -15.02 8.80
N ILE A 125 5.95 -14.83 7.57
CA ILE A 125 7.32 -15.20 7.17
C ILE A 125 8.36 -14.38 7.94
N GLY A 126 8.13 -13.07 8.13
CA GLY A 126 9.07 -12.20 8.82
C GLY A 126 9.13 -12.37 10.34
N ALA A 127 8.14 -13.04 10.93
CA ALA A 127 8.07 -13.30 12.38
C ALA A 127 8.74 -14.62 12.81
N ASN A 128 9.06 -15.50 11.85
CA ASN A 128 9.77 -16.77 12.08
C ASN A 128 11.22 -16.68 11.61
#